data_AF-A0A970KH34-F1
#
_entry.id   AF-A0A970KH34-F1
#
_cell.length_a   1.000
_cell.length_b   1.000
_cell.length_c   1.000
_cell.angle_alpha   90.00
_cell.angle_beta   90.00
_cell.angle_gamma   90.00
#
_symmetry.space_group_name_H-M   'P 1'
#
loop_
_entity.id
_entity.type
_entity.pdbx_description
1 polymer ?
#
loop_
_entity_poly.entity_id
_entity_poly.type
_entity_poly.pdbx_seq_one_letter_code
_entity_poly.pdbx_strand_id
1 'polypeptide(L)'
;MIGILSIDFDYFIDVSSQERDIYFPKGSDELSDDELQSMWEEIYSRYPELKKAGVIDDFYFLKNFFKELKIQEEKFIKADNHKSIKNIIIDRIPGIFQLKIVNIDFHHDYYHYYKGNDYCNCGNWLRRVIEERPDTKVKWIRRRDSQV
;
A
#
# COMPACT_ATOMS: atom_id res chain seq x y z
N MET A 1 19.25 -12.86 5.19
CA MET A 1 17.85 -12.54 4.83
C MET A 1 17.52 -11.17 5.40
N ILE A 2 16.90 -10.29 4.63
CA ILE A 2 16.48 -8.95 5.05
C ILE A 2 14.96 -8.93 5.15
N GLY A 3 14.44 -8.51 6.30
CA GLY A 3 13.00 -8.37 6.55
C GLY A 3 12.51 -6.97 6.18
N ILE A 4 11.42 -6.90 5.43
CA ILE A 4 10.76 -5.66 5.04
C ILE A 4 9.29 -5.77 5.47
N LEU A 5 8.81 -4.74 6.16
CA LEU A 5 7.41 -4.57 6.48
C LEU A 5 6.88 -3.42 5.63
N SER A 6 5.93 -3.75 4.76
CA SER A 6 5.22 -2.82 3.90
C SER A 6 3.81 -2.63 4.45
N ILE A 7 3.34 -1.39 4.52
CA ILE A 7 2.02 -1.03 5.05
C ILE A 7 1.41 -0.01 4.11
N ASP A 8 0.31 -0.37 3.46
CA ASP A 8 -0.62 0.58 2.84
C ASP A 8 -1.67 0.97 3.89
N PHE A 9 -1.83 2.28 4.12
CA PHE A 9 -2.78 2.78 5.11
C PHE A 9 -4.24 2.64 4.66
N ASP A 10 -4.49 2.46 3.36
CA ASP A 10 -5.82 2.14 2.86
C ASP A 10 -6.37 0.86 3.46
N TYR A 11 -5.51 -0.06 3.92
CA TYR A 11 -5.90 -1.27 4.67
C TYR A 11 -6.80 -0.94 5.88
N PHE A 12 -6.51 0.15 6.58
CA PHE A 12 -7.13 0.45 7.88
C PHE A 12 -8.45 1.21 7.79
N ILE A 13 -8.81 1.74 6.63
CA ILE A 13 -10.05 2.52 6.49
C ILE A 13 -11.25 1.59 6.75
N ASP A 14 -12.09 1.97 7.71
CA ASP A 14 -13.26 1.19 8.15
C ASP A 14 -14.44 1.37 7.20
N VAL A 15 -14.23 0.87 5.98
CA VAL A 15 -15.16 0.87 4.85
C VAL A 15 -14.98 -0.46 4.14
N SER A 16 -16.08 -1.09 3.72
CA SER A 16 -16.06 -2.35 2.99
C SER A 16 -15.54 -2.19 1.56
N SER A 17 -15.09 -3.28 0.92
CA SER A 17 -14.72 -3.25 -0.50
C SER A 17 -15.80 -2.66 -1.40
N GLN A 18 -17.07 -2.99 -1.13
CA GLN A 18 -18.20 -2.54 -1.95
C GLN A 18 -18.41 -1.04 -1.84
N GLU A 19 -18.32 -0.51 -0.61
CA GLU A 19 -18.41 0.93 -0.37
C GLU A 19 -17.23 1.68 -1.00
N ARG A 20 -16.01 1.12 -0.95
CA ARG A 20 -14.85 1.69 -1.66
C ARG A 20 -15.11 1.79 -3.16
N ASP A 21 -15.62 0.71 -3.78
CA ASP A 21 -15.89 0.67 -5.22
C ASP A 21 -16.96 1.69 -5.67
N ILE A 22 -17.92 2.00 -4.79
CA ILE A 22 -19.01 2.95 -5.07
C ILE A 22 -18.56 4.38 -4.81
N TYR A 23 -17.85 4.61 -3.71
CA TYR A 23 -17.68 5.94 -3.14
C TYR A 23 -16.29 6.54 -3.36
N PHE A 24 -15.25 5.73 -3.53
CA PHE A 24 -13.89 6.26 -3.63
C PHE A 24 -13.65 6.79 -5.06
N PRO A 25 -12.90 7.90 -5.20
CA PRO A 25 -12.52 8.40 -6.51
C PRO A 25 -11.65 7.36 -7.23
N LYS A 26 -11.91 7.18 -8.53
CA LYS A 26 -11.06 6.37 -9.41
C LYS A 26 -9.85 7.20 -9.84
N GLY A 27 -8.90 7.37 -8.92
CA GLY A 27 -7.64 8.07 -9.18
C GLY A 27 -6.62 7.20 -9.92
N SER A 28 -5.56 7.83 -10.43
CA SER A 28 -4.34 7.17 -10.90
C SER A 28 -3.12 7.88 -10.31
N ASP A 29 -1.97 7.19 -10.31
CA ASP A 29 -0.66 7.74 -9.93
C ASP A 29 -0.23 8.96 -10.79
N GLU A 30 -0.97 9.28 -11.86
CA GLU A 30 -0.64 10.36 -12.81
C GLU A 30 -1.34 11.68 -12.48
N LEU A 31 -2.32 11.67 -11.57
CA LEU A 31 -3.04 12.86 -11.15
C LEU A 31 -2.18 13.73 -10.24
N SER A 32 -2.25 15.04 -10.43
CA SER A 32 -1.67 16.01 -9.50
C SER A 32 -2.41 16.04 -8.16
N ASP A 33 -1.73 16.52 -7.12
CA ASP A 33 -2.33 16.67 -5.79
C ASP A 33 -3.60 17.54 -5.81
N ASP A 34 -3.61 18.60 -6.64
CA ASP A 34 -4.77 19.50 -6.80
C ASP A 34 -5.96 18.79 -7.46
N GLU A 35 -5.70 17.92 -8.45
CA GLU A 35 -6.73 17.11 -9.10
C GLU A 35 -7.30 16.08 -8.12
N LEU A 36 -6.43 15.38 -7.38
CA LEU A 36 -6.84 14.41 -6.35
C LEU A 36 -7.68 15.08 -5.25
N GLN A 37 -7.25 16.25 -4.78
CA GLN A 37 -7.99 17.03 -3.79
C GLN A 37 -9.38 17.41 -4.33
N SER A 38 -9.45 17.93 -5.56
CA SER A 38 -10.72 18.31 -6.19
C SER A 38 -11.68 17.12 -6.32
N MET A 39 -11.18 15.94 -6.69
CA MET A 39 -11.97 14.72 -6.75
C MET A 39 -12.52 14.31 -5.39
N TRP A 40 -11.69 14.36 -4.35
CA TRP A 40 -12.12 14.07 -2.98
C TRP A 40 -13.17 15.08 -2.47
N GLU A 41 -13.00 16.37 -2.77
CA GLU A 41 -13.98 17.41 -2.42
C GLU A 41 -15.35 17.14 -3.06
N GLU A 42 -15.39 16.73 -4.32
CA GLU A 42 -16.63 16.33 -5.00
C GLU A 42 -17.27 15.11 -4.32
N ILE A 43 -16.48 14.08 -4.04
CA ILE A 43 -16.94 12.85 -3.37
C ILE A 43 -17.51 13.15 -1.99
N TYR A 44 -16.82 13.95 -1.18
CA TYR A 44 -17.28 14.33 0.15
C TYR A 44 -18.51 15.25 0.14
N SER A 45 -18.72 16.01 -0.94
CA SER A 45 -19.93 16.79 -1.15
C SER A 45 -21.12 15.89 -1.50
N ARG A 46 -20.89 14.88 -2.35
CA ARG A 46 -21.92 13.93 -2.81
C ARG A 46 -22.28 12.89 -1.74
N TYR A 47 -21.31 12.44 -0.96
CA TYR A 47 -21.44 11.38 0.05
C TYR A 47 -20.84 11.84 1.41
N PRO A 48 -21.51 12.77 2.13
CA PRO A 48 -20.99 13.31 3.39
C PRO A 48 -20.77 12.26 4.49
N GLU A 49 -21.46 11.12 4.41
CA GLU A 49 -21.31 9.97 5.30
C GLU A 49 -19.91 9.37 5.30
N LEU A 50 -19.14 9.50 4.21
CA LEU A 50 -17.75 9.05 4.14
C LEU A 50 -16.86 9.75 5.16
N LYS A 51 -17.21 10.98 5.58
CA LYS A 51 -16.48 11.70 6.64
C LYS A 51 -16.59 11.01 8.00
N LYS A 52 -17.51 10.05 8.15
CA LYS A 52 -17.68 9.22 9.35
C LYS A 52 -16.87 7.92 9.28
N ALA A 53 -16.24 7.62 8.14
CA ALA A 53 -15.38 6.45 8.00
C ALA A 53 -14.30 6.49 9.09
N GLY A 54 -14.24 5.40 9.86
CA GLY A 54 -13.28 5.24 10.95
C GLY A 54 -12.00 4.57 10.48
N VAL A 55 -11.25 4.10 11.47
CA VAL A 55 -10.14 3.16 11.28
C VAL A 55 -10.42 1.90 12.08
N ILE A 56 -10.14 0.73 11.48
CA ILE A 56 -10.36 -0.57 12.13
C ILE A 56 -9.41 -0.80 13.31
N ASP A 57 -9.77 -1.70 14.21
CA ASP A 57 -8.99 -2.01 15.44
C ASP A 57 -7.53 -2.43 15.17
N ASP A 58 -7.27 -3.08 14.03
CA ASP A 58 -5.93 -3.50 13.63
C ASP A 58 -4.93 -2.33 13.56
N PHE A 59 -5.41 -1.12 13.22
CA PHE A 59 -4.59 0.09 13.24
C PHE A 59 -4.07 0.38 14.64
N TYR A 60 -4.95 0.35 15.65
CA TYR A 60 -4.59 0.66 17.03
C TYR A 60 -3.69 -0.44 17.61
N PHE A 61 -3.95 -1.70 17.28
CA PHE A 61 -3.06 -2.81 17.63
C PHE A 61 -1.65 -2.59 17.09
N LEU A 62 -1.51 -2.37 15.77
CA LEU A 62 -0.20 -2.15 15.13
C LEU A 62 0.49 -0.89 15.65
N LYS A 63 -0.25 0.20 15.82
CA LYS A 63 0.28 1.46 16.38
C LYS A 63 0.86 1.25 17.78
N ASN A 64 0.17 0.52 18.65
CA ASN A 64 0.67 0.25 19.99
C ASN A 64 1.87 -0.71 19.95
N PHE A 65 1.80 -1.74 19.11
CA PHE A 65 2.92 -2.66 18.90
C PHE A 65 4.19 -1.92 18.43
N PHE A 66 4.10 -1.04 17.42
CA PHE A 66 5.27 -0.29 16.95
C PHE A 66 5.82 0.69 17.97
N LYS A 67 4.98 1.30 18.80
CA LYS A 67 5.42 2.20 19.89
C LYS A 67 6.26 1.47 20.95
N GLU A 68 6.00 0.18 21.15
CA GLU A 68 6.75 -0.65 22.10
C GLU A 68 8.05 -1.18 21.48
N LEU A 69 8.16 -1.20 20.15
CA LEU A 69 9.38 -1.61 19.47
C LEU A 69 10.42 -0.47 19.48
N LYS A 70 11.65 -0.81 19.86
CA LYS A 70 12.82 0.07 19.77
C LYS A 70 13.41 0.04 18.36
N ILE A 71 12.62 0.44 17.35
CA ILE A 71 13.09 0.56 15.96
C ILE A 71 13.78 1.91 15.82
N GLN A 72 14.95 1.89 15.17
CA GLN A 72 15.70 3.10 14.85
C GLN A 72 14.95 3.94 13.79
N GLU A 73 14.93 5.26 13.95
CA GLU A 73 14.15 6.17 13.11
C GLU A 73 14.52 6.03 11.62
N GLU A 74 15.78 5.77 11.31
CA GLU A 74 16.29 5.65 9.93
C GLU A 74 15.77 4.41 9.19
N LYS A 75 15.11 3.49 9.91
CA LYS A 75 14.45 2.31 9.33
C LYS A 75 13.01 2.58 8.94
N PHE A 76 12.46 3.75 9.30
CA PHE A 76 11.14 4.16 8.86
C PHE A 76 11.26 4.99 7.59
N ILE A 77 10.48 4.60 6.59
CA ILE A 77 10.40 5.30 5.31
C ILE A 77 8.92 5.56 5.05
N LYS A 78 8.59 6.84 4.88
CA LYS A 78 7.27 7.27 4.45
C LYS A 78 7.35 7.64 2.97
N ALA A 79 6.37 7.18 2.20
CA ALA A 79 6.18 7.56 0.80
C ALA A 79 4.68 7.73 0.54
N ASP A 80 4.32 8.57 -0.43
CA ASP A 80 2.93 8.88 -0.75
C ASP A 80 2.32 7.88 -1.76
N ASN A 81 3.13 6.97 -2.31
CA ASN A 81 2.68 5.86 -3.13
C ASN A 81 3.40 4.56 -2.74
N HIS A 82 2.71 3.45 -2.88
CA HIS A 82 3.21 2.17 -2.37
C HIS A 82 4.35 1.59 -3.21
N LYS A 83 4.34 1.82 -4.53
CA LYS A 83 5.40 1.40 -5.45
C LYS A 83 6.78 1.94 -5.10
N SER A 84 6.86 3.07 -4.38
CA SER A 84 8.11 3.67 -3.93
C SER A 84 8.98 2.71 -3.12
N ILE A 85 8.41 1.69 -2.47
CA ILE A 85 9.17 0.65 -1.77
C ILE A 85 10.21 -0.03 -2.66
N LYS A 86 9.90 -0.24 -3.95
CA LYS A 86 10.81 -0.89 -4.89
C LYS A 86 12.08 -0.05 -5.05
N ASN A 87 11.93 1.21 -5.41
CA ASN A 87 13.05 2.08 -5.78
C ASN A 87 13.79 2.64 -4.56
N ILE A 88 13.08 2.92 -3.45
CA ILE A 88 13.68 3.53 -2.25
C ILE A 88 14.39 2.49 -1.39
N ILE A 89 13.86 1.27 -1.31
CA ILE A 89 14.37 0.23 -0.40
C ILE A 89 14.98 -0.92 -1.18
N ILE A 90 14.18 -1.59 -2.01
CA ILE A 90 14.53 -2.91 -2.55
C ILE A 90 15.70 -2.82 -3.54
N ASP A 91 15.66 -1.87 -4.46
CA ASP A 91 16.68 -1.69 -5.49
C ASP A 91 18.04 -1.26 -4.90
N ARG A 92 18.04 -0.74 -3.67
CA ARG A 92 19.28 -0.42 -2.92
C ARG A 92 19.88 -1.62 -2.19
N ILE A 93 19.11 -2.69 -1.99
CA ILE A 93 19.58 -3.91 -1.34
C ILE A 93 20.27 -4.79 -2.40
N PRO A 94 21.54 -5.20 -2.21
CA PRO A 94 22.21 -6.10 -3.15
C PRO A 94 21.43 -7.41 -3.39
N GLY A 95 21.39 -7.87 -4.65
CA GLY A 95 20.63 -9.07 -5.06
C GLY A 95 21.07 -10.38 -4.39
N ILE A 96 22.26 -10.42 -3.80
CA ILE A 96 22.75 -11.56 -3.00
C ILE A 96 21.93 -11.80 -1.72
N PHE A 97 21.21 -10.78 -1.24
CA PHE A 97 20.40 -10.91 -0.04
C PHE A 97 18.99 -11.35 -0.37
N GLN A 98 18.60 -12.50 0.17
CA GLN A 98 17.20 -12.93 0.16
C GLN A 98 16.32 -11.94 0.96
N LEU A 99 15.17 -11.59 0.39
CA LEU A 99 14.18 -10.73 1.01
C LEU A 99 13.05 -11.54 1.64
N LYS A 100 12.52 -11.03 2.75
CA LYS A 100 11.24 -11.45 3.33
C LYS A 100 10.34 -10.23 3.49
N ILE A 101 9.29 -10.15 2.70
CA ILE A 101 8.35 -9.03 2.68
C ILE A 101 7.06 -9.46 3.38
N VAL A 102 6.65 -8.71 4.40
CA VAL A 102 5.30 -8.76 4.94
C VAL A 102 4.57 -7.54 4.41
N ASN A 103 3.54 -7.74 3.59
CA ASN A 103 2.73 -6.67 3.02
C ASN A 103 1.39 -6.60 3.74
N ILE A 104 1.11 -5.51 4.45
CA ILE A 104 -0.20 -5.21 5.04
C ILE A 104 -0.89 -4.26 4.07
N ASP A 105 -1.85 -4.78 3.31
CA ASP A 105 -2.46 -4.05 2.22
C ASP A 105 -3.85 -4.59 1.90
N PHE A 106 -4.75 -3.70 1.49
CA PHE A 106 -6.05 -4.05 0.95
C PHE A 106 -5.93 -4.71 -0.44
N HIS A 107 -4.95 -4.26 -1.23
CA HIS A 107 -4.57 -4.73 -2.56
C HIS A 107 -3.49 -5.82 -2.45
N HIS A 108 -3.39 -6.68 -3.47
CA HIS A 108 -2.37 -7.74 -3.49
C HIS A 108 -1.07 -7.34 -4.20
N ASP A 109 -1.04 -6.20 -4.88
CA ASP A 109 0.09 -5.60 -5.62
C ASP A 109 0.77 -6.53 -6.64
N TYR A 110 -0.05 -7.40 -7.23
CA TYR A 110 0.40 -8.55 -8.01
C TYR A 110 -0.17 -8.57 -9.44
N TYR A 111 -0.82 -7.48 -9.83
CA TYR A 111 -1.38 -7.40 -11.17
C TYR A 111 -0.28 -7.48 -12.23
N HIS A 112 -0.63 -8.01 -13.40
CA HIS A 112 0.31 -8.03 -14.53
C HIS A 112 0.23 -6.79 -15.40
N TYR A 113 -0.77 -5.93 -15.19
CA TYR A 113 -0.99 -4.81 -16.09
C TYR A 113 0.09 -3.73 -15.90
N TYR A 114 0.51 -3.16 -17.02
CA TYR A 114 1.26 -1.93 -17.14
C TYR A 114 1.10 -1.44 -18.59
N LYS A 115 1.35 -0.15 -18.83
CA LYS A 115 1.33 0.43 -20.18
C LYS A 115 2.53 1.36 -20.36
N GLY A 116 3.12 1.35 -21.56
CA GLY A 116 4.24 2.23 -21.89
C GLY A 116 5.38 2.12 -20.88
N ASN A 117 5.73 3.24 -20.25
CA ASN A 117 6.84 3.36 -19.31
C ASN A 117 6.45 3.03 -17.84
N ASP A 118 5.19 2.70 -17.55
CA ASP A 118 4.71 2.40 -16.19
C ASP A 118 4.93 0.93 -15.79
N TYR A 119 6.12 0.41 -16.09
CA TYR A 119 6.47 -1.00 -15.83
C TYR A 119 6.24 -1.41 -14.37
N CYS A 120 6.45 -0.49 -13.42
CA CYS A 120 6.21 -0.68 -12.00
C CYS A 120 5.26 0.39 -11.46
N ASN A 121 4.10 -0.02 -10.98
CA ASN A 121 3.06 0.82 -10.37
C ASN A 121 2.57 0.23 -9.03
N CYS A 122 1.70 0.96 -8.32
CA CYS A 122 1.16 0.50 -7.03
C CYS A 122 0.47 -0.86 -7.14
N GLY A 123 -0.24 -1.12 -8.24
CA GLY A 123 -0.95 -2.40 -8.43
C GLY A 123 -0.04 -3.60 -8.76
N ASN A 124 1.24 -3.40 -9.08
CA ASN A 124 2.11 -4.49 -9.55
C ASN A 124 3.53 -4.53 -8.96
N TRP A 125 3.90 -3.60 -8.07
CA TRP A 125 5.28 -3.47 -7.61
C TRP A 125 5.82 -4.75 -6.98
N LEU A 126 4.99 -5.46 -6.21
CA LEU A 126 5.40 -6.66 -5.49
C LEU A 126 5.66 -7.82 -6.44
N ARG A 127 4.85 -7.92 -7.51
CA ARG A 127 5.13 -8.84 -8.60
C ARG A 127 6.45 -8.54 -9.30
N ARG A 128 6.74 -7.26 -9.61
CA ARG A 128 8.02 -6.88 -10.23
C ARG A 128 9.20 -7.32 -9.38
N VAL A 129 9.12 -7.13 -8.06
CA VAL A 129 10.16 -7.57 -7.11
C VAL A 129 10.40 -9.08 -7.19
N ILE A 130 9.35 -9.90 -7.29
CA ILE A 130 9.48 -11.36 -7.29
C ILE A 130 9.96 -11.89 -8.63
N GLU A 131 9.55 -11.27 -9.74
CA GLU A 131 10.09 -11.60 -11.06
C GLU A 131 11.60 -11.27 -11.14
N GLU A 132 12.04 -10.16 -10.54
CA GLU A 132 13.44 -9.75 -10.49
C GLU A 132 14.26 -10.51 -9.41
N ARG A 133 13.61 -10.96 -8.32
CA ARG A 133 14.22 -11.69 -7.20
C ARG A 133 13.36 -12.90 -6.78
N PRO A 134 13.41 -14.01 -7.54
CA PRO A 134 12.53 -15.16 -7.36
C PRO A 134 12.57 -15.82 -5.98
N ASP A 135 13.69 -15.70 -5.26
CA ASP A 135 13.85 -16.26 -3.91
C ASP A 135 13.18 -15.42 -2.80
N THR A 136 12.59 -14.27 -3.14
CA THR A 136 11.87 -13.41 -2.21
C THR A 136 10.70 -14.15 -1.58
N LYS A 137 10.63 -14.12 -0.24
CA LYS A 137 9.50 -14.68 0.52
C LYS A 137 8.49 -13.59 0.81
N VAL A 138 7.22 -13.85 0.53
CA VAL A 138 6.15 -12.86 0.72
C VAL A 138 5.07 -13.42 1.62
N LYS A 139 4.61 -12.59 2.57
CA LYS A 139 3.37 -12.82 3.31
C LYS A 139 2.47 -11.60 3.12
N TRP A 140 1.33 -11.80 2.50
CA TRP A 140 0.28 -10.79 2.41
C TRP A 140 -0.67 -10.92 3.60
N ILE A 141 -0.79 -9.85 4.39
CA ILE A 141 -1.77 -9.70 5.45
C ILE A 141 -2.93 -8.92 4.83
N ARG A 142 -4.00 -9.65 4.52
CA ARG A 142 -5.19 -9.14 3.87
C ARG A 142 -6.36 -9.05 4.84
N ARG A 143 -7.35 -8.23 4.50
CA ARG A 143 -8.67 -8.29 5.12
C ARG A 143 -9.49 -9.43 4.53
N ARG A 144 -10.59 -9.76 5.19
CA ARG A 144 -11.55 -10.74 4.67
C ARG A 144 -12.15 -10.30 3.35
N ASP A 145 -12.38 -9.00 3.21
CA ASP A 145 -12.95 -8.31 2.06
C ASP A 145 -11.90 -7.64 1.16
N SER A 146 -10.61 -7.94 1.32
CA SER A 146 -9.59 -7.50 0.36
C SER A 146 -9.86 -8.02 -1.06
N GLN A 147 -9.23 -7.39 -2.05
CA GLN A 147 -9.27 -7.82 -3.45
C GLN A 147 -8.86 -9.30 -3.61
N VAL A 148 -9.31 -9.93 -4.70
CA VAL A 148 -9.02 -11.35 -5.01
C VAL A 148 -8.14 -11.44 -6.24
#